data_AF-A0A075MUX8-F1
#
_entry.id   AF-A0A075MUX8-F1
#
_cell.length_a   1.000
_cell.length_b   1.000
_cell.length_c   1.000
_cell.angle_alpha   90.00
_cell.angle_beta   90.00
_cell.angle_gamma   90.00
#
_symmetry.space_group_name_H-M   'P 1'
#
loop_
_entity.id
_entity.type
_entity.pdbx_description
1 polymer ?
#
loop_
_entity_poly.entity_id
_entity_poly.type
_entity_poly.pdbx_seq_one_letter_code
_entity_poly.pdbx_strand_id
1 'polypeptide(L)'
;MIMLILVKRRTGYVLQYHKAAHLGKQRAQKAQMKLFDYTGFAMLTYTIKQSGEGSFEPVGEEELAAKMTKGEEAMLFICDRDGYAKAQSKPMPLAQGEEAFKKMVADGIPAFSGEIKTVS
;
A
#
# COMPACT_ATOMS: atom_id res chain seq x y z
N MET A 1 -9.47 49.88 -14.96
CA MET A 1 -9.01 48.55 -15.41
C MET A 1 -7.80 48.14 -14.58
N ILE A 2 -8.00 47.41 -13.48
CA ILE A 2 -6.94 46.60 -12.83
C ILE A 2 -7.62 45.34 -12.28
N MET A 3 -7.34 44.21 -12.93
CA MET A 3 -7.84 42.88 -12.57
C MET A 3 -6.94 42.32 -11.46
N LEU A 4 -7.49 42.15 -10.26
CA LEU A 4 -6.79 41.54 -9.13
C LEU A 4 -6.71 40.03 -9.35
N ILE A 5 -5.57 39.52 -9.84
CA ILE A 5 -5.33 38.08 -9.95
C ILE A 5 -5.01 37.54 -8.55
N LEU A 6 -5.97 36.84 -7.96
CA LEU A 6 -5.82 36.15 -6.68
C LEU A 6 -5.02 34.85 -6.91
N VAL A 7 -3.70 34.89 -6.72
CA VAL A 7 -2.83 33.69 -6.77
C VAL A 7 -3.10 32.84 -5.51
N LYS A 8 -3.96 31.83 -5.63
CA LYS A 8 -4.16 30.78 -4.62
C LYS A 8 -2.82 30.04 -4.44
N ARG A 9 -2.18 30.20 -3.27
CA ARG A 9 -0.79 29.75 -3.00
C ARG A 9 -0.63 28.23 -3.23
N ARG A 10 0.23 27.85 -4.17
CA ARG A 10 0.65 26.45 -4.49
C ARG A 10 1.37 25.72 -3.33
N THR A 11 1.80 26.43 -2.30
CA THR A 11 2.73 25.95 -1.25
C THR A 11 2.11 24.97 -0.25
N GLY A 12 0.79 25.06 0.02
CA GLY A 12 0.11 24.19 1.00
C GLY A 12 0.04 22.72 0.56
N TYR A 13 -0.22 22.47 -0.73
CA TYR A 13 -0.31 21.12 -1.29
C TYR A 13 1.03 20.37 -1.26
N VAL A 14 2.14 21.07 -1.49
CA VAL A 14 3.48 20.47 -1.48
C VAL A 14 3.87 20.01 -0.07
N LEU A 15 3.60 20.82 0.97
CA LEU A 15 3.87 20.44 2.36
C LEU A 15 2.98 19.27 2.82
N GLN A 16 1.70 19.26 2.42
CA GLN A 16 0.79 18.13 2.66
C GLN A 16 1.32 16.85 2.01
N TYR A 17 1.75 16.92 0.75
CA TYR A 17 2.35 15.79 0.04
C TYR A 17 3.57 15.23 0.77
N HIS A 18 4.54 16.08 1.15
CA HIS A 18 5.74 15.62 1.84
C HIS A 18 5.42 14.94 3.18
N LYS A 19 4.48 15.50 3.95
CA LYS A 19 4.04 14.91 5.22
C LYS A 19 3.34 13.56 5.00
N ALA A 20 2.44 13.49 4.03
CA ALA A 20 1.75 12.26 3.64
C ALA A 20 2.74 11.18 3.17
N ALA A 21 3.68 11.55 2.29
CA ALA A 21 4.70 10.64 1.77
C ALA A 21 5.63 10.12 2.87
N HIS A 22 6.05 10.98 3.81
CA HIS A 22 6.90 10.55 4.93
C HIS A 22 6.20 9.55 5.84
N LEU A 23 4.99 9.87 6.30
CA LEU A 23 4.20 8.99 7.17
C LEU A 23 3.81 7.69 6.46
N GLY A 24 3.41 7.81 5.20
CA GLY A 24 3.11 6.70 4.32
C GLY A 24 4.28 5.75 4.11
N LYS A 25 5.49 6.28 3.92
CA LYS A 25 6.72 5.49 3.80
C LYS A 25 6.98 4.68 5.05
N GLN A 26 6.84 5.25 6.25
CA GLN A 26 7.02 4.51 7.50
C GLN A 26 6.03 3.34 7.60
N ARG A 27 4.76 3.56 7.27
CA ARG A 27 3.72 2.52 7.25
C ARG A 27 4.02 1.43 6.23
N ALA A 28 4.49 1.81 5.05
CA ALA A 28 4.84 0.87 3.99
C ALA A 28 6.10 0.05 4.32
N GLN A 29 7.11 0.66 4.95
CA GLN A 29 8.30 -0.04 5.43
C GLN A 29 7.96 -1.08 6.51
N LYS A 30 7.07 -0.73 7.46
CA LYS A 30 6.58 -1.69 8.45
C LYS A 30 5.89 -2.90 7.80
N ALA A 31 5.00 -2.63 6.84
CA ALA A 31 4.34 -3.68 6.06
C ALA A 31 5.34 -4.51 5.24
N GLN A 32 6.37 -3.88 4.68
CA GLN A 32 7.43 -4.55 3.92
C GLN A 32 8.20 -5.54 4.79
N MET A 33 8.66 -5.12 5.97
CA MET A 33 9.37 -6.00 6.90
C MET A 33 8.47 -7.15 7.36
N LYS A 34 7.22 -6.85 7.70
CA LYS A 34 6.26 -7.89 8.11
C LYS A 34 6.02 -8.92 7.01
N LEU A 35 5.85 -8.49 5.75
CA LEU A 35 5.65 -9.41 4.63
C LEU A 35 6.92 -10.23 4.34
N PHE A 36 8.10 -9.60 4.46
CA PHE A 36 9.40 -10.26 4.29
C PHE A 36 9.55 -11.48 5.20
N ASP A 37 9.06 -11.42 6.44
CA ASP A 37 9.13 -12.54 7.39
C ASP A 37 8.38 -13.80 6.91
N TYR A 38 7.41 -13.65 5.99
CA TYR A 38 6.65 -14.76 5.41
C TYR A 38 7.19 -15.23 4.06
N THR A 39 7.75 -14.31 3.26
CA THR A 39 8.02 -14.56 1.85
C THR A 39 9.50 -14.53 1.49
N GLY A 40 10.37 -14.10 2.41
CA GLY A 40 11.81 -13.88 2.18
C GLY A 40 12.13 -12.72 1.22
N PHE A 41 11.11 -12.07 0.67
CA PHE A 41 11.23 -10.89 -0.19
C PHE A 41 9.93 -10.09 -0.19
N ALA A 42 10.04 -8.78 0.05
CA ALA A 42 8.92 -7.86 -0.08
C ALA A 42 9.40 -6.52 -0.70
N MET A 43 8.73 -6.09 -1.76
CA MET A 43 8.87 -4.77 -2.37
C MET A 43 7.94 -3.78 -1.69
N LEU A 44 8.44 -2.59 -1.38
CA LEU A 44 7.64 -1.45 -0.93
C LEU A 44 6.88 -0.86 -2.13
N THR A 45 5.56 -0.67 -1.99
CA THR A 45 4.68 -0.22 -3.08
C THR A 45 4.09 1.17 -2.82
N TYR A 46 2.80 1.32 -2.50
CA TYR A 46 2.21 2.63 -2.24
C TYR A 46 2.64 3.20 -0.89
N THR A 47 2.97 4.47 -0.88
CA THR A 47 3.16 5.27 0.34
C THR A 47 2.06 6.33 0.49
N ILE A 48 1.45 6.75 -0.61
CA ILE A 48 0.40 7.76 -0.61
C ILE A 48 -0.77 7.30 -1.47
N LYS A 49 -1.96 7.81 -1.12
CA LYS A 49 -3.19 7.76 -1.90
C LYS A 49 -3.44 9.16 -2.44
N GLN A 50 -3.91 9.23 -3.67
CA GLN A 50 -4.47 10.48 -4.18
C GLN A 50 -5.95 10.50 -3.81
N SER A 51 -6.31 11.46 -2.96
CA SER A 51 -7.68 11.81 -2.67
C SER A 51 -8.17 12.80 -3.73
N GLY A 52 -9.49 12.99 -3.84
CA GLY A 52 -10.08 13.96 -4.77
C GLY A 52 -9.45 15.36 -4.65
N GLU A 53 -9.51 16.14 -5.73
CA GLU A 53 -9.04 17.54 -5.76
C GLU A 53 -7.53 17.75 -5.50
N GLY A 54 -6.69 16.80 -5.91
CA GLY A 54 -5.22 16.95 -5.84
C GLY A 54 -4.68 16.93 -4.39
N SER A 55 -5.48 16.40 -3.47
CA SER A 55 -5.06 16.15 -2.09
C SER A 55 -4.39 14.78 -1.99
N PHE A 56 -3.40 14.68 -1.11
CA PHE A 56 -2.65 13.44 -0.87
C PHE A 56 -2.79 13.02 0.57
N GLU A 57 -3.01 11.74 0.78
CA GLU A 57 -3.10 11.11 2.07
C GLU A 57 -2.07 9.96 2.16
N PRO A 58 -1.50 9.68 3.33
CA PRO A 58 -0.68 8.48 3.50
C PRO A 58 -1.53 7.22 3.32
N VAL A 59 -0.91 6.12 2.89
CA VAL A 59 -1.52 4.78 3.00
C VAL A 59 -1.95 4.49 4.45
N GLY A 60 -3.02 3.72 4.62
CA GLY A 60 -3.65 3.46 5.90
C GLY A 60 -2.74 2.75 6.91
N GLU A 61 -3.09 2.86 8.19
CA GLU A 61 -2.35 2.21 9.27
C GLU A 61 -2.58 0.70 9.32
N GLU A 62 -3.73 0.24 8.85
CA GLU A 62 -4.15 -1.16 8.91
C GLU A 62 -3.21 -2.03 8.09
N GLU A 63 -2.94 -3.22 8.58
CA GLU A 63 -2.12 -4.21 7.88
C GLU A 63 -3.02 -5.41 7.61
N LEU A 64 -3.53 -5.50 6.38
CA LEU A 64 -4.41 -6.59 5.94
C LEU A 64 -3.66 -7.47 4.95
N ALA A 65 -3.73 -8.78 5.16
CA ALA A 65 -3.14 -9.77 4.27
C ALA A 65 -4.01 -9.87 3.02
N ALA A 66 -3.43 -9.69 1.84
CA ALA A 66 -4.12 -9.89 0.58
C ALA A 66 -3.31 -10.82 -0.35
N LYS A 67 -3.99 -11.45 -1.31
CA LYS A 67 -3.36 -12.32 -2.31
C LYS A 67 -3.97 -12.09 -3.68
N MET A 68 -3.15 -12.25 -4.71
CA MET A 68 -3.57 -12.30 -6.11
C MET A 68 -2.95 -13.53 -6.76
N THR A 69 -3.73 -14.22 -7.59
CA THR A 69 -3.28 -15.41 -8.32
C THR A 69 -3.28 -15.14 -9.82
N LYS A 70 -2.24 -15.59 -10.52
CA LYS A 70 -2.14 -15.53 -11.97
C LYS A 70 -1.56 -16.85 -12.49
N GLY A 71 -2.40 -17.67 -13.11
CA GLY A 71 -2.02 -19.03 -13.49
C GLY A 71 -1.66 -19.87 -12.26
N GLU A 72 -0.46 -20.47 -12.27
CA GLU A 72 0.06 -21.27 -11.16
C GLU A 72 0.92 -20.46 -10.17
N GLU A 73 0.90 -19.13 -10.29
CA GLU A 73 1.63 -18.23 -9.38
C GLU A 73 0.67 -17.46 -8.47
N ALA A 74 1.15 -17.18 -7.26
CA ALA A 74 0.54 -16.30 -6.28
C ALA A 74 1.48 -15.14 -5.95
N MET A 75 0.90 -13.97 -5.70
CA MET A 75 1.56 -12.81 -5.11
C MET A 75 0.83 -12.46 -3.82
N LEU A 76 1.60 -12.20 -2.76
CA LEU A 76 1.08 -11.79 -1.47
C LEU A 76 1.35 -10.32 -1.24
N PHE A 77 0.45 -9.70 -0.48
CA PHE A 77 0.47 -8.27 -0.20
C PHE A 77 0.12 -8.02 1.27
N ILE A 78 0.62 -6.91 1.78
CA ILE A 78 -0.01 -6.23 2.92
C ILE A 78 -0.57 -4.91 2.38
N CYS A 79 -1.88 -4.73 2.52
CA CYS A 79 -2.58 -3.52 2.10
C CYS A 79 -3.29 -2.85 3.27
N ASP A 80 -3.83 -1.66 3.02
CA ASP A 80 -4.76 -1.02 3.93
C ASP A 80 -6.23 -1.36 3.61
N ARG A 81 -7.15 -0.81 4.40
CA ARG A 81 -8.60 -1.02 4.27
C ARG A 81 -9.20 -0.69 2.90
N ASP A 82 -8.55 0.18 2.12
CA ASP A 82 -9.03 0.61 0.80
C ASP A 82 -8.35 -0.18 -0.33
N GLY A 83 -7.56 -1.20 0.01
CA GLY A 83 -6.86 -2.07 -0.92
C GLY A 83 -5.55 -1.53 -1.46
N TYR A 84 -5.04 -0.37 -1.00
CA TYR A 84 -3.74 0.13 -1.44
C TYR A 84 -2.62 -0.77 -0.90
N ALA A 85 -1.96 -1.51 -1.78
CA ALA A 85 -0.83 -2.36 -1.42
C ALA A 85 0.30 -1.49 -0.88
N LYS A 86 0.74 -1.79 0.35
CA LYS A 86 1.90 -1.16 0.99
C LYS A 86 3.18 -1.95 0.76
N ALA A 87 3.05 -3.27 0.66
CA ALA A 87 4.11 -4.19 0.30
C ALA A 87 3.60 -5.34 -0.57
N GLN A 88 4.49 -5.87 -1.41
CA GLN A 88 4.20 -6.95 -2.37
C GLN A 88 5.35 -7.97 -2.41
N SER A 89 5.05 -9.26 -2.44
CA SER A 89 6.04 -10.32 -2.66
C SER A 89 6.42 -10.46 -4.14
N LYS A 90 7.48 -11.22 -4.43
CA LYS A 90 7.63 -11.79 -5.79
C LYS A 90 6.48 -12.77 -6.07
N PRO A 91 6.14 -12.99 -7.35
CA PRO A 91 5.39 -14.18 -7.73
C PRO A 91 6.08 -15.43 -7.18
N MET A 92 5.29 -16.37 -6.69
CA MET A 92 5.75 -17.65 -6.16
C MET A 92 4.75 -18.75 -6.55
N PRO A 93 5.12 -20.04 -6.50
CA PRO A 93 4.19 -21.13 -6.75
C PRO A 93 2.92 -21.01 -5.90
N LEU A 94 1.76 -21.29 -6.50
CA LEU A 94 0.45 -21.13 -5.86
C LEU A 94 0.38 -21.82 -4.50
N ALA A 95 0.88 -23.06 -4.40
CA ALA A 95 0.90 -23.81 -3.15
C ALA A 95 1.69 -23.09 -2.04
N GLN A 96 2.86 -22.54 -2.38
CA GLN A 96 3.70 -21.78 -1.44
C GLN A 96 2.98 -20.49 -1.01
N GLY A 97 2.36 -19.77 -1.94
CA GLY A 97 1.61 -18.55 -1.64
C GLY A 97 0.40 -18.81 -0.74
N GLU A 98 -0.35 -19.89 -0.98
CA GLU A 98 -1.48 -20.29 -0.15
C GLU A 98 -1.05 -20.66 1.29
N GLU A 99 0.06 -21.38 1.43
CA GLU A 99 0.60 -21.74 2.75
C GLU A 99 1.06 -20.50 3.53
N ALA A 100 1.84 -19.62 2.88
CA ALA A 100 2.29 -18.38 3.49
C ALA A 100 1.10 -17.47 3.87
N PHE A 101 0.09 -17.34 3.01
CA PHE A 101 -1.11 -16.55 3.31
C PHE A 101 -1.90 -17.11 4.50
N LYS A 102 -2.09 -18.43 4.58
CA LYS A 102 -2.73 -19.07 5.74
C LYS A 102 -1.96 -18.79 7.02
N LYS A 103 -0.63 -18.83 6.97
CA LYS A 103 0.22 -18.50 8.11
C LYS A 103 0.07 -17.04 8.54
N MET A 104 0.06 -16.10 7.61
CA MET A 104 -0.19 -14.67 7.91
C MET A 104 -1.51 -14.48 8.67
N VAL A 105 -2.58 -15.14 8.22
CA VAL A 105 -3.90 -15.06 8.87
C VAL A 105 -3.90 -15.75 10.25
N ALA A 106 -3.27 -16.91 10.37
CA ALA A 106 -3.13 -17.63 11.64
C ALA A 106 -2.33 -16.83 12.68
N ASP A 107 -1.33 -16.08 12.24
CA ASP A 107 -0.52 -15.17 13.08
C ASP A 107 -1.25 -13.84 13.40
N GLY A 108 -2.51 -13.70 12.97
CA GLY A 108 -3.39 -12.59 13.36
C GLY A 108 -3.41 -11.40 12.40
N ILE A 109 -2.86 -11.53 11.18
CA ILE A 109 -3.01 -10.51 10.14
C ILE A 109 -4.37 -10.71 9.46
N PRO A 110 -5.34 -9.79 9.61
CA PRO A 110 -6.67 -9.99 9.05
C PRO A 110 -6.64 -10.08 7.53
N ALA A 111 -7.43 -10.97 6.94
CA ALA A 111 -7.53 -11.11 5.49
C ALA A 111 -8.31 -9.94 4.87
N PHE A 112 -7.82 -9.44 3.73
CA PHE A 112 -8.51 -8.48 2.88
C PHE A 112 -9.29 -9.19 1.77
N SER A 113 -10.54 -8.79 1.56
CA SER A 113 -11.44 -9.39 0.55
C SER A 113 -11.81 -8.46 -0.60
N GLY A 114 -11.28 -7.24 -0.63
CA GLY A 114 -11.58 -6.26 -1.68
C GLY A 114 -10.62 -6.30 -2.87
N GLU A 115 -10.74 -5.32 -3.75
CA GLU A 115 -9.83 -5.13 -4.87
C GLU A 115 -8.45 -4.62 -4.39
N ILE A 116 -7.39 -5.32 -4.78
CA ILE A 116 -6.02 -4.93 -4.47
C ILE A 116 -5.55 -3.92 -5.51
N LYS A 117 -5.21 -2.72 -5.04
CA LYS A 117 -4.59 -1.67 -5.86
C LYS A 117 -3.08 -1.85 -5.79
N THR A 118 -2.49 -2.20 -6.93
CA THR A 118 -1.04 -2.35 -7.11
C THR A 118 -0.49 -1.23 -7.98
N VAL A 119 0.77 -0.86 -7.77
CA VAL A 119 1.47 0.04 -8.69
C VAL A 119 1.64 -0.70 -10.03
N SER A 120 1.18 -0.07 -11.12
CA SER A 120 1.31 -0.56 -12.50
C SER A 120 2.64 -0.16 -13.10
#